data_AF-A0A534FFU9-F1
#
_entry.id   AF-A0A534FFU9-F1
#
_cell.length_a   1.000
_cell.length_b   1.000
_cell.length_c   1.000
_cell.angle_alpha   90.00
_cell.angle_beta   90.00
_cell.angle_gamma   90.00
#
_symmetry.space_group_name_H-M   'P 1'
#
loop_
_entity.id
_entity.type
_entity.pdbx_description
1 polymer ?
#
loop_
_entity_poly.entity_id
_entity_poly.type
_entity_poly.pdbx_seq_one_letter_code
_entity_poly.pdbx_strand_id
1 'polypeptide(L)'
;MLIAVQAIGAPAIAGDGALSRDGAQAAPYRWQLPRGFPTPAVPADNPMSEAKVALGQRLFFDSRLSVTGRSSCASCHDPARSFS
;
A
#
# COMPACT_ATOMS: atom_id res chain seq x y z
N MET A 1 -0.66 19.79 -59.73
CA MET A 1 0.47 18.97 -59.28
C MET A 1 0.72 19.31 -57.82
N LEU A 2 0.42 18.36 -56.94
CA LEU A 2 0.79 18.25 -55.52
C LEU A 2 0.17 19.23 -54.50
N ILE A 3 -0.89 18.73 -53.86
CA ILE A 3 -1.46 19.18 -52.60
C ILE A 3 -0.50 18.74 -51.48
N ALA A 4 0.11 19.67 -50.75
CA ALA A 4 0.84 19.36 -49.52
C ALA A 4 -0.12 19.51 -48.33
N VAL A 5 -0.76 18.40 -47.95
CA VAL A 5 -1.50 18.30 -46.68
C VAL A 5 -0.44 18.31 -45.57
N GLN A 6 -0.34 19.42 -44.84
CA GLN A 6 0.46 19.46 -43.62
C GLN A 6 -0.20 18.57 -42.57
N ALA A 7 0.55 17.58 -42.10
CA ALA A 7 0.14 16.65 -41.06
C ALA A 7 -0.16 17.43 -39.77
N ILE A 8 -1.39 17.29 -39.28
CA ILE A 8 -1.79 17.77 -37.96
C ILE A 8 -1.07 16.87 -36.94
N GLY A 9 0.08 17.30 -36.44
CA GLY A 9 0.74 16.69 -35.29
C GLY A 9 -0.04 17.02 -34.03
N ALA A 10 -1.05 16.21 -33.69
CA ALA A 10 -1.58 16.19 -32.33
C ALA A 10 -0.59 15.45 -31.42
N PRO A 11 -0.28 15.97 -30.24
CA PRO A 11 0.75 15.43 -29.38
C PRO A 11 0.36 14.02 -28.94
N ALA A 12 1.33 13.11 -29.00
CA ALA A 12 1.26 11.89 -28.23
C ALA A 12 0.95 12.29 -26.78
N ILE A 13 -0.22 11.91 -26.27
CA ILE A 13 -0.46 11.86 -24.84
C ILE A 13 0.46 10.77 -24.29
N ALA A 14 1.69 11.19 -23.99
CA ALA A 14 2.64 10.45 -23.20
C ALA A 14 2.03 10.38 -21.80
N GLY A 15 1.17 9.38 -21.63
CA GLY A 15 0.59 8.95 -20.37
C GLY A 15 1.52 7.97 -19.67
N ASP A 16 2.82 8.21 -19.72
CA ASP A 16 3.83 7.66 -18.83
C ASP A 16 3.84 8.46 -17.52
N GLY A 17 2.64 8.63 -16.95
CA GLY A 17 2.47 8.73 -15.53
C GLY A 17 2.82 7.37 -14.93
N ALA A 18 4.11 7.02 -14.94
CA ALA A 18 4.68 6.10 -13.99
C ALA A 18 4.42 6.72 -12.62
N LEU A 19 3.22 6.46 -12.09
CA LEU A 19 2.93 6.59 -10.68
C LEU A 19 4.03 5.78 -10.02
N SER A 20 5.01 6.49 -9.48
CA SER A 20 6.11 5.93 -8.72
C SER A 20 5.45 5.01 -7.70
N ARG A 21 5.54 3.70 -7.95
CA ARG A 21 5.04 2.62 -7.08
C ARG A 21 5.89 2.49 -5.84
N ASP A 22 6.76 3.44 -5.62
CA ASP A 22 7.51 3.58 -4.42
C ASP A 22 6.49 4.09 -3.40
N GLY A 23 6.25 3.31 -2.34
CA GLY A 23 5.83 3.85 -1.06
C GLY A 23 6.91 4.79 -0.53
N ALA A 24 7.17 5.85 -1.30
CA ALA A 24 8.37 6.66 -1.32
C ALA A 24 8.49 7.37 0.01
N GLN A 25 9.51 6.96 0.76
CA GLN A 25 9.96 7.54 2.02
C GLN A 25 8.91 7.63 3.14
N ALA A 26 8.14 6.55 3.37
CA ALA A 26 7.55 6.37 4.69
C ALA A 26 8.65 6.13 5.75
N ALA A 27 8.59 6.83 6.87
CA ALA A 27 9.56 6.67 7.97
C ALA A 27 9.70 5.19 8.37
N PRO A 28 10.93 4.69 8.64
CA PRO A 28 11.13 3.30 9.02
C PRO A 28 10.40 3.00 10.33
N TYR A 29 9.82 1.80 10.42
CA TYR A 29 9.10 1.39 11.62
C TYR A 29 10.05 1.19 12.80
N ARG A 30 9.75 1.80 13.95
CA ARG A 30 10.57 1.66 15.16
C ARG A 30 10.02 0.56 16.07
N TRP A 31 10.72 -0.57 16.10
CA TRP A 31 10.43 -1.67 17.01
C TRP A 31 10.62 -1.24 18.47
N GLN A 32 9.56 -1.33 19.28
CA GLN A 32 9.61 -1.14 20.73
C GLN A 32 9.70 -2.49 21.44
N LEU A 33 10.79 -3.23 21.18
CA LEU A 33 11.00 -4.56 21.71
C LEU A 33 11.68 -4.51 23.09
N PRO A 34 11.27 -5.35 24.06
CA PRO A 34 12.01 -5.53 25.30
C PRO A 34 13.45 -5.97 25.05
N ARG A 35 14.35 -5.67 26.00
CA ARG A 35 15.74 -6.12 25.92
C ARG A 35 15.81 -7.65 25.82
N GLY A 36 16.57 -8.16 24.86
CA GLY A 36 16.76 -9.59 24.63
C GLY A 36 15.70 -10.24 23.73
N PHE A 37 14.68 -9.51 23.31
CA PHE A 37 13.73 -10.01 22.32
C PHE A 37 14.30 -9.89 20.90
N PRO A 38 14.22 -10.92 20.05
CA PRO A 38 14.73 -10.85 18.69
C PRO A 38 13.86 -9.94 17.82
N THR A 39 14.48 -9.23 16.88
CA THR A 39 13.74 -8.52 15.83
C THR A 39 13.02 -9.54 14.94
N PRO A 40 11.73 -9.34 14.62
CA PRO A 40 11.01 -10.22 13.71
C PRO A 40 11.68 -10.29 12.32
N ALA A 41 11.55 -11.43 11.64
CA ALA A 41 11.99 -11.57 10.27
C ALA A 41 11.16 -10.67 9.33
N VAL A 42 11.83 -9.81 8.58
CA VAL A 42 11.19 -8.89 7.62
C VAL A 42 11.66 -9.25 6.21
N PRO A 43 10.75 -9.58 5.27
CA PRO A 43 11.11 -9.82 3.88
C PRO A 43 11.76 -8.57 3.23
N ALA A 44 12.80 -8.79 2.42
CA ALA A 44 13.55 -7.69 1.80
C ALA A 44 12.72 -6.87 0.79
N ASP A 45 11.75 -7.51 0.16
CA ASP A 45 10.79 -6.91 -0.78
C ASP A 45 9.62 -6.22 -0.07
N ASN A 46 9.48 -6.39 1.25
CA ASN A 46 8.40 -5.81 2.04
C ASN A 46 8.90 -5.14 3.33
N PRO A 47 9.82 -4.15 3.25
CA PRO A 47 10.40 -3.52 4.43
C PRO A 47 9.36 -2.79 5.28
N MET A 48 9.54 -2.79 6.59
CA MET A 48 8.59 -2.16 7.52
C MET A 48 8.70 -0.64 7.51
N SER A 49 7.55 0.04 7.58
CA SER A 49 7.45 1.50 7.74
C SER A 49 6.26 1.87 8.62
N GLU A 50 6.33 3.03 9.27
CA GLU A 50 5.24 3.56 10.10
C GLU A 50 3.93 3.69 9.29
N ALA A 51 4.03 4.18 8.05
CA ALA A 51 2.88 4.31 7.17
C ALA A 51 2.21 2.97 6.84
N LYS A 52 3.01 1.91 6.63
CA LYS A 52 2.50 0.57 6.33
C LYS A 52 1.83 -0.06 7.54
N VAL A 53 2.37 0.14 8.74
CA VAL A 53 1.73 -0.34 9.98
C VAL A 53 0.39 0.38 10.19
N ALA A 54 0.36 1.71 10.05
CA ALA A 54 -0.87 2.48 10.18
C ALA A 54 -1.92 2.12 9.11
N LEU A 55 -1.49 1.91 7.87
CA LEU A 55 -2.38 1.45 6.80
C LEU A 55 -2.91 0.05 7.08
N GLY A 56 -2.04 -0.90 7.43
CA GLY A 56 -2.43 -2.27 7.77
C GLY A 56 -3.43 -2.33 8.91
N GLN A 57 -3.21 -1.52 9.96
CA GLN A 57 -4.17 -1.38 11.05
C GLN A 57 -5.53 -0.92 10.55
N ARG A 58 -5.61 0.11 9.70
CA ARG A 58 -6.90 0.59 9.15
C ARG A 58 -7.60 -0.51 8.35
N LEU A 59 -6.86 -1.18 7.47
CA LEU A 59 -7.40 -2.25 6.62
C LEU A 59 -7.91 -3.44 7.44
N PHE A 60 -7.24 -3.78 8.55
CA PHE A 60 -7.64 -4.88 9.43
C PHE A 60 -9.07 -4.72 9.98
N PHE A 61 -9.51 -3.49 10.21
CA PHE A 61 -10.87 -3.18 10.68
C PHE A 61 -11.85 -2.80 9.57
N ASP A 62 -11.42 -2.70 8.32
CA ASP A 62 -12.25 -2.20 7.22
C ASP A 62 -13.09 -3.32 6.60
N SER A 63 -14.41 -3.26 6.80
CA SER A 63 -15.33 -4.28 6.28
C SER A 63 -15.50 -4.23 4.77
N ARG A 64 -15.11 -3.14 4.10
CA ARG A 64 -15.17 -2.98 2.64
C ARG A 64 -14.25 -3.95 1.89
N LEU A 65 -13.27 -4.54 2.59
CA LEU A 65 -12.45 -5.62 2.03
C LEU A 65 -13.22 -6.94 1.90
N SER A 66 -14.33 -7.13 2.62
CA SER A 66 -15.18 -8.29 2.42
C SER A 66 -16.11 -8.09 1.23
N VAL A 67 -16.37 -9.18 0.49
CA VAL A 67 -17.29 -9.19 -0.66
C VAL A 67 -18.67 -8.65 -0.29
N THR A 68 -19.14 -8.93 0.92
CA THR A 68 -20.47 -8.48 1.39
C THR A 68 -20.44 -7.13 2.09
N GLY A 69 -19.27 -6.58 2.40
CA GLY A 69 -19.12 -5.36 3.21
C GLY A 69 -19.45 -5.53 4.70
N ARG A 70 -19.72 -6.74 5.17
CA ARG A 70 -20.28 -7.01 6.51
C ARG A 70 -19.27 -7.45 7.56
N SER A 71 -18.09 -7.93 7.15
CA SER A 71 -17.07 -8.43 8.06
C SER A 71 -15.70 -7.84 7.72
N SER A 72 -14.89 -7.58 8.73
CA SER A 72 -13.46 -7.28 8.58
C SER A 72 -12.63 -8.41 9.17
N CYS A 73 -11.31 -8.32 9.13
CA CYS A 73 -10.44 -9.27 9.81
C CYS A 73 -10.73 -9.27 11.32
N ALA A 74 -10.93 -8.07 11.89
CA ALA A 74 -11.24 -7.87 13.31
C ALA A 74 -12.57 -8.48 13.76
N SER A 75 -13.51 -8.78 12.85
CA SER A 75 -14.78 -9.43 13.20
C SER A 75 -14.60 -10.84 13.77
N CYS A 76 -13.53 -11.55 13.37
CA CYS A 76 -13.15 -12.85 13.93
C CYS A 76 -11.85 -12.79 14.74
N HIS A 77 -11.01 -11.78 14.53
CA HIS A 77 -9.73 -11.60 15.20
C HIS A 77 -9.73 -10.34 16.07
N ASP A 78 -10.55 -10.32 17.12
CA ASP A 78 -10.72 -9.16 17.98
C ASP A 78 -9.50 -8.95 18.89
N PRO A 79 -8.78 -7.81 18.81
CA PRO A 79 -7.66 -7.53 19.70
C PRO A 79 -8.00 -7.56 21.20
N ALA A 80 -9.25 -7.22 21.58
CA ALA A 80 -9.69 -7.29 22.97
C ALA A 80 -9.77 -8.73 23.50
N ARG A 81 -9.79 -9.71 22.59
CA ARG A 81 -9.84 -11.15 22.85
C ARG A 81 -8.55 -11.84 22.38
N SER A 82 -7.44 -11.11 22.35
CA SER A 82 -6.15 -11.62 21.87
C SER A 82 -6.22 -12.20 20.45
N PHE A 83 -7.00 -11.55 19.58
CA PHE A 83 -7.19 -11.90 18.18
C PHE A 83 -7.94 -13.24 17.93
N SER A 84 -8.90 -13.58 18.79
CA SER A 84 -9.75 -14.79 18.71
C SER A 84 -11.26 -14.58 18.92
#